data_AF-A0A5C5X3U3-F1
#
_entry.id   AF-A0A5C5X3U3-F1
#
_cell.length_a   1.000
_cell.length_b   1.000
_cell.length_c   1.000
_cell.angle_alpha   90.00
_cell.angle_beta   90.00
_cell.angle_gamma   90.00
#
_symmetry.space_group_name_H-M   'P 1'
#
loop_
_entity.id
_entity.type
_entity.pdbx_description
1 polymer ?
#
loop_
_entity_poly.entity_id
_entity_poly.type
_entity_poly.pdbx_seq_one_letter_code
_entity_poly.pdbx_strand_id
1 'polypeptide(L)'
;MKNFHDLVESRRKWIHETLVPWCKTAERKDLLLAEQEWVDLAGRPDPELTLWAWAWNRFPELCDPNVGKLNETHQVTIFRKNGTQVTGYPDARTSQAGLLFLITDDGKTVGPVSIDDVESVEISG
;
A
#
# COMPACT_ATOMS: atom_id res chain seq x y z
N MET A 1 19.24 2.65 33.23
CA MET A 1 17.92 2.05 33.57
C MET A 1 17.04 2.31 32.36
N LYS A 2 16.50 1.28 31.68
CA LYS A 2 15.55 1.50 30.57
C LYS A 2 14.20 1.88 31.20
N ASN A 3 13.77 3.12 31.03
CA ASN A 3 12.48 3.60 31.53
C ASN A 3 11.38 3.36 30.49
N PHE A 4 10.13 3.67 30.83
CA PHE A 4 9.00 3.49 29.91
C PHE A 4 9.14 4.31 28.60
N HIS A 5 9.72 5.51 28.66
CA HIS A 5 9.96 6.33 27.47
C HIS A 5 10.94 5.64 26.51
N ASP A 6 12.01 5.04 27.03
CA ASP A 6 12.97 4.27 26.21
C ASP A 6 12.30 3.08 25.50
N LEU A 7 11.30 2.44 26.11
CA LEU A 7 10.53 1.36 25.48
C LEU A 7 9.63 1.88 24.35
N VAL A 8 8.95 3.01 24.56
CA VAL A 8 8.10 3.65 23.53
C VAL A 8 8.95 4.07 22.32
N GLU A 9 10.09 4.72 22.56
CA GLU A 9 11.00 5.15 21.51
C GLU A 9 11.61 3.95 20.77
N SER A 10 11.98 2.88 21.48
CA SER A 10 12.46 1.64 20.85
C SER A 10 11.42 1.04 19.91
N ARG A 11 10.13 1.05 20.28
CA ARG A 11 9.05 0.54 19.44
C ARG A 11 8.82 1.43 18.21
N ARG A 12 8.76 2.76 18.40
CA ARG A 12 8.63 3.72 17.30
C ARG A 12 9.76 3.56 16.29
N LYS A 13 11.00 3.49 16.79
CA LYS A 13 12.18 3.26 15.96
C LYS A 13 12.06 1.98 15.14
N TRP A 14 11.69 0.86 15.76
CA TRP A 14 11.49 -0.39 15.03
C TRP A 14 10.38 -0.30 13.96
N ILE A 15 9.25 0.35 14.27
CA ILE A 15 8.18 0.56 13.28
C ILE A 15 8.71 1.35 12.08
N HIS A 16 9.38 2.47 12.31
CA HIS A 16 9.84 3.36 11.24
C HIS A 16 11.05 2.84 10.46
N GLU A 17 11.99 2.18 11.13
CA GLU A 17 13.25 1.74 10.51
C GLU A 17 13.19 0.30 10.00
N THR A 18 12.22 -0.51 10.46
CA THR A 18 12.11 -1.92 10.08
C THR A 18 10.76 -2.24 9.46
N LEU A 19 9.66 -2.06 10.20
CA LEU A 19 8.36 -2.54 9.75
C LEU A 19 7.84 -1.80 8.51
N VAL A 20 7.87 -0.47 8.52
CA VAL A 20 7.42 0.35 7.38
C VAL A 20 8.27 0.07 6.12
N PRO A 21 9.62 0.08 6.17
CA PRO A 21 10.43 -0.31 5.02
C PRO A 21 10.15 -1.73 4.53
N TRP A 22 9.98 -2.70 5.44
CA TRP A 22 9.63 -4.06 5.07
C TRP A 22 8.28 -4.13 4.34
N CYS A 23 7.26 -3.41 4.83
CA CYS A 23 5.96 -3.31 4.16
C CYS A 23 6.07 -2.74 2.75
N LYS A 24 7.08 -1.91 2.46
CA LYS A 24 7.36 -1.34 1.13
C LYS A 24 8.14 -2.28 0.20
N THR A 25 8.60 -3.44 0.65
CA THR A 25 9.40 -4.32 -0.21
C THR A 25 8.91 -5.77 -0.24
N ALA A 26 8.15 -6.20 0.76
CA ALA A 26 7.65 -7.57 0.88
C ALA A 26 6.73 -7.98 -0.28
N GLU A 27 6.70 -9.25 -0.65
CA GLU A 27 5.72 -9.74 -1.62
C GLU A 27 4.32 -9.80 -1.01
N ARG A 28 3.28 -9.75 -1.84
CA ARG A 28 1.87 -9.82 -1.39
C ARG A 28 1.61 -11.02 -0.48
N LYS A 29 2.22 -12.17 -0.76
CA LYS A 29 2.06 -13.38 0.06
C LYS A 29 2.49 -13.17 1.52
N ASP A 30 3.58 -12.44 1.74
CA ASP A 30 4.12 -12.19 3.08
C ASP A 30 3.34 -11.07 3.77
N LEU A 31 2.86 -10.09 3.01
CA LEU A 31 1.93 -9.07 3.52
C LEU A 31 0.62 -9.71 4.02
N LEU A 32 0.05 -10.67 3.30
CA LEU A 32 -1.14 -11.41 3.74
C LEU A 32 -0.92 -12.21 5.03
N LEU A 33 0.29 -12.74 5.24
CA LEU A 33 0.65 -13.39 6.49
C LEU A 33 0.79 -12.36 7.61
N ALA A 34 1.46 -11.24 7.35
CA ALA A 34 1.57 -10.16 8.31
C ALA A 34 0.23 -9.56 8.71
N GLU A 35 -0.75 -9.49 7.79
CA GLU A 35 -2.11 -9.04 8.08
C GLU A 35 -2.79 -9.91 9.16
N GLN A 36 -2.60 -11.23 9.10
CA GLN A 36 -3.16 -12.16 10.09
C GLN A 36 -2.50 -11.98 11.47
N GLU A 37 -1.20 -11.70 11.48
CA GLU A 37 -0.38 -11.51 12.68
C GLU A 37 -0.27 -10.03 13.10
N TRP A 38 -1.05 -9.14 12.47
CA TRP A 38 -0.81 -7.70 12.58
C TRP A 38 -1.02 -7.19 14.01
N VAL A 39 -1.93 -7.83 14.74
CA VAL A 39 -2.20 -7.50 16.14
C VAL A 39 -0.96 -7.67 17.00
N ASP A 40 -0.18 -8.73 16.74
CA ASP A 40 1.02 -9.03 17.51
C ASP A 40 2.24 -8.25 17.00
N LEU A 41 2.29 -7.94 15.71
CA LEU A 41 3.37 -7.14 15.10
C LEU A 41 3.26 -5.64 15.39
N ALA A 42 2.08 -5.05 15.14
CA ALA A 42 1.86 -3.61 15.13
C ALA A 42 0.85 -3.14 16.21
N GLY A 43 0.24 -4.06 16.96
CA GLY A 43 -0.77 -3.74 17.97
C GLY A 43 -2.16 -3.65 17.36
N ARG A 44 -3.01 -2.75 17.85
CA ARG A 44 -4.41 -2.66 17.37
C ARG A 44 -4.71 -1.78 16.13
N PRO A 45 -3.76 -1.21 15.36
CA PRO A 45 -4.17 -0.46 14.19
C PRO A 45 -4.79 -1.38 13.14
N ASP A 46 -5.72 -0.83 12.37
CA ASP A 46 -6.33 -1.51 11.23
C ASP A 46 -5.24 -1.80 10.17
N PRO A 47 -5.04 -3.08 9.75
CA PRO A 47 -4.09 -3.43 8.70
C PRO A 47 -4.34 -2.67 7.39
N GLU A 48 -5.59 -2.40 7.03
CA GLU A 48 -5.92 -1.66 5.80
C GLU A 48 -5.42 -0.21 5.87
N LEU A 49 -5.53 0.40 7.05
CA LEU A 49 -5.07 1.77 7.29
C LEU A 49 -3.57 1.87 7.60
N THR A 50 -2.87 0.74 7.76
CA THR A 50 -1.44 0.72 8.13
C THR A 50 -0.61 -0.16 7.23
N LEU A 51 -0.69 -1.49 7.35
CA LEU A 51 0.04 -2.45 6.52
C LEU A 51 -0.12 -2.15 5.02
N TRP A 52 -1.35 -2.14 4.52
CA TRP A 52 -1.61 -1.98 3.10
C TRP A 52 -1.36 -0.56 2.61
N ALA A 53 -1.67 0.44 3.43
CA ALA A 53 -1.28 1.83 3.19
C ALA A 53 0.25 1.96 3.02
N TRP A 54 1.05 1.37 3.92
CA TRP A 54 2.51 1.40 3.83
C TRP A 54 3.03 0.59 2.64
N ALA A 55 2.35 -0.52 2.30
CA ALA A 55 2.71 -1.31 1.13
C ALA A 55 2.49 -0.54 -0.18
N TRP A 56 1.35 0.13 -0.35
CA TRP A 56 1.07 0.92 -1.55
C TRP A 56 1.95 2.17 -1.67
N ASN A 57 2.48 2.70 -0.57
CA ASN A 57 3.47 3.79 -0.56
C ASN A 57 4.83 3.44 -1.24
N ARG A 58 4.95 2.24 -1.82
CA ARG A 58 5.94 1.91 -2.86
C ARG A 58 5.80 2.78 -4.11
N PHE A 59 4.57 3.18 -4.39
CA PHE A 59 4.17 3.97 -5.54
C PHE A 59 3.49 5.24 -5.01
N PRO A 60 4.26 6.27 -4.63
CA PRO A 60 3.72 7.49 -4.03
C PRO A 60 2.62 8.15 -4.88
N GLU A 61 2.70 8.00 -6.20
CA GLU A 61 1.73 8.51 -7.18
C GLU A 61 0.34 7.86 -7.04
N LEU A 62 0.25 6.66 -6.47
CA LEU A 62 -1.03 5.99 -6.17
C LEU A 62 -1.64 6.45 -4.85
N CYS A 63 -0.86 7.06 -3.96
CA CYS A 63 -1.26 7.29 -2.57
C CYS A 63 -1.55 8.76 -2.26
N ASP A 64 -2.52 9.01 -1.38
CA ASP A 64 -2.72 10.31 -0.76
C ASP A 64 -1.54 10.57 0.21
N PRO A 65 -0.84 11.73 0.08
CA PRO A 65 0.35 12.01 0.87
C PRO A 65 0.08 12.22 2.37
N ASN A 66 -1.16 12.49 2.77
CA ASN A 66 -1.55 12.74 4.16
C ASN A 66 -2.14 11.50 4.84
N VAL A 67 -2.81 10.64 4.06
CA VAL A 67 -3.60 9.51 4.60
C VAL A 67 -2.95 8.16 4.28
N GLY A 68 -2.08 8.09 3.27
CA GLY A 68 -1.43 6.84 2.84
C GLY A 68 -2.37 5.84 2.17
N LYS A 69 -3.61 6.24 1.87
CA LYS A 69 -4.61 5.46 1.12
C LYS A 69 -4.45 5.67 -0.37
N LEU A 70 -5.06 4.80 -1.17
CA LEU A 70 -5.18 5.02 -2.61
C LEU A 70 -5.90 6.36 -2.89
N ASN A 71 -5.34 7.17 -3.79
CA ASN A 71 -5.87 8.46 -4.15
C ASN A 71 -6.80 8.33 -5.36
N GLU A 72 -8.10 8.48 -5.14
CA GLU A 72 -9.14 8.34 -6.17
C GLU A 72 -9.37 9.63 -6.99
N THR A 73 -8.62 10.71 -6.72
CA THR A 73 -8.88 12.05 -7.28
C THR A 73 -8.15 12.37 -8.57
N HIS A 74 -7.14 11.56 -8.94
CA HIS A 74 -6.39 11.73 -10.18
C HIS A 74 -6.24 10.40 -10.91
N GLN A 75 -6.14 10.49 -12.23
CA GLN A 75 -5.93 9.33 -13.08
C GLN A 75 -4.46 8.91 -13.00
N VAL A 76 -4.22 7.61 -12.97
CA VAL A 76 -2.88 7.03 -12.98
C VAL A 76 -2.74 6.03 -14.10
N THR A 77 -1.51 5.88 -14.61
CA THR A 77 -1.12 4.78 -15.48
C THR A 77 -0.22 3.83 -14.70
N ILE A 78 -0.61 2.56 -14.68
CA ILE A 78 0.11 1.47 -14.03
C ILE A 78 0.85 0.70 -15.11
N PHE A 79 2.18 0.71 -15.02
CA PHE A 79 3.04 -0.12 -15.85
C PHE A 79 3.29 -1.44 -15.12
N ARG A 80 3.00 -2.55 -15.78
CA ARG A 80 3.15 -3.89 -15.20
C ARG A 80 4.41 -4.56 -15.73
N LYS A 81 5.01 -5.41 -14.91
CA LYS A 81 6.25 -6.17 -15.23
C LYS A 81 6.16 -7.03 -16.49
N ASN A 82 4.95 -7.36 -16.95
CA ASN A 82 4.72 -8.09 -18.19
C ASN A 82 4.70 -7.19 -19.44
N GLY A 83 5.00 -5.90 -19.31
CA GLY A 83 4.99 -4.89 -20.38
C GLY A 83 3.61 -4.33 -20.73
N THR A 84 2.54 -4.76 -20.04
CA THR A 84 1.20 -4.19 -20.23
C THR A 84 1.02 -2.95 -19.35
N GLN A 85 0.11 -2.07 -19.76
CA GLN A 85 -0.27 -0.89 -19.00
C GLN A 85 -1.77 -0.79 -18.83
N VAL A 86 -2.22 -0.19 -17.73
CA VAL A 86 -3.62 0.13 -17.49
C VAL A 86 -3.74 1.54 -16.94
N THR A 87 -4.68 2.32 -17.44
CA THR A 87 -4.91 3.71 -17.05
C THR A 87 -6.30 3.85 -16.44
N GLY A 88 -6.42 4.60 -15.34
CA GLY A 88 -7.70 4.88 -14.70
C GLY A 88 -7.55 5.51 -13.32
N TYR A 89 -8.67 5.80 -12.67
CA TYR A 89 -8.72 6.32 -11.30
C TYR A 89 -8.71 5.15 -10.32
N PRO A 90 -7.85 5.16 -9.28
CA PRO A 90 -7.88 4.13 -8.25
C PRO A 90 -9.27 3.98 -7.63
N ASP A 91 -9.76 2.75 -7.52
CA ASP A 91 -11.00 2.43 -6.81
C ASP A 91 -10.65 1.88 -5.43
N ALA A 92 -10.59 2.76 -4.43
CA ALA A 92 -10.21 2.39 -3.08
C ALA A 92 -11.28 1.53 -2.36
N ARG A 93 -12.50 1.47 -2.91
CA ARG A 93 -13.61 0.70 -2.33
C ARG A 93 -13.52 -0.77 -2.73
N THR A 94 -13.08 -1.03 -3.95
CA THR A 94 -12.92 -2.39 -4.49
C THR A 94 -11.50 -2.94 -4.27
N SER A 95 -10.50 -2.06 -4.25
CA SER A 95 -9.11 -2.44 -4.02
C SER A 95 -8.88 -2.87 -2.58
N GLN A 96 -8.28 -4.04 -2.39
CA GLN A 96 -8.03 -4.60 -1.06
C GLN A 96 -6.85 -5.56 -1.11
N ALA A 97 -6.16 -5.71 0.02
CA ALA A 97 -5.15 -6.75 0.23
C ALA A 97 -4.12 -6.86 -0.91
N GLY A 98 -3.57 -5.72 -1.34
CA GLY A 98 -2.56 -5.64 -2.41
C GLY A 98 -3.10 -5.91 -3.81
N LEU A 99 -4.41 -5.86 -4.03
CA LEU A 99 -5.05 -5.92 -5.34
C LEU A 99 -5.67 -4.56 -5.66
N LEU A 100 -5.24 -3.95 -6.76
CA LEU A 100 -5.70 -2.66 -7.24
C LEU A 100 -6.74 -2.83 -8.35
N PHE A 101 -7.83 -2.09 -8.25
CA PHE A 101 -8.78 -1.86 -9.32
C PHE A 101 -8.74 -0.39 -9.74
N LEU A 102 -8.90 -0.14 -11.04
CA LEU A 102 -9.00 1.19 -11.61
C LEU A 102 -10.34 1.37 -12.31
N ILE A 103 -10.91 2.57 -12.25
CA ILE A 103 -12.07 2.98 -13.04
C ILE A 103 -11.57 3.81 -14.23
N THR A 104 -11.83 3.36 -15.45
CA THR A 104 -11.50 4.08 -16.68
C THR A 104 -12.47 5.22 -16.95
N ASP A 105 -12.14 6.12 -17.88
CA ASP A 105 -13.01 7.27 -18.24
C ASP A 105 -14.38 6.85 -18.80
N ASP A 106 -14.48 5.65 -19.39
CA ASP A 106 -15.76 5.07 -19.84
C ASP A 106 -16.54 4.38 -18.70
N GLY A 107 -16.09 4.54 -17.46
CA GLY A 107 -16.73 4.03 -16.25
C GLY A 107 -16.55 2.53 -16.02
N LYS A 108 -15.67 1.86 -16.77
CA LYS A 108 -15.41 0.43 -16.58
C LYS A 108 -14.38 0.23 -15.49
N THR A 109 -14.57 -0.84 -14.72
CA THR A 109 -13.58 -1.28 -13.75
C THR A 109 -12.59 -2.24 -14.43
N VAL A 110 -11.30 -1.97 -14.30
CA VAL A 110 -10.20 -2.80 -14.80
C VAL A 110 -9.35 -3.29 -13.64
N GLY A 111 -9.00 -4.57 -13.65
CA GLY A 111 -8.24 -5.23 -12.59
C GLY A 111 -8.70 -6.67 -12.35
N PRO A 112 -8.24 -7.31 -11.26
CA PRO A 112 -7.28 -6.75 -10.30
C PRO A 112 -5.85 -6.71 -10.85
N VAL A 113 -5.09 -5.69 -10.45
CA VAL A 113 -3.63 -5.63 -10.62
C VAL A 113 -2.99 -5.94 -9.27
N SER A 114 -2.17 -6.98 -9.21
CA SER A 114 -1.41 -7.29 -7.99
C SER A 114 -0.33 -6.24 -7.75
N ILE A 115 -0.11 -5.84 -6.50
CA ILE A 115 1.01 -4.98 -6.10
C ILE A 115 2.37 -5.56 -6.54
N ASP A 116 2.47 -6.89 -6.62
CA ASP A 116 3.69 -7.58 -7.09
C ASP A 116 3.88 -7.49 -8.60
N ASP A 117 2.82 -7.22 -9.37
CA ASP A 117 2.89 -7.08 -10.83
C ASP A 117 3.22 -5.65 -11.27
N VAL A 118 3.11 -4.67 -10.36
CA VAL A 118 3.38 -3.27 -10.66
C VAL A 118 4.89 -3.07 -10.77
N GLU A 119 5.31 -2.47 -11.89
CA GLU A 119 6.68 -2.04 -12.13
C GLU A 119 6.85 -0.56 -11.78
N SER A 120 5.95 0.30 -12.28
CA SER A 120 5.91 1.72 -11.97
C SER A 120 4.51 2.30 -12.10
N VAL A 121 4.32 3.51 -11.55
CA VAL A 121 3.08 4.29 -11.62
C VAL A 121 3.42 5.71 -12.03
N GLU A 122 2.61 6.27 -12.92
CA GLU A 122 2.69 7.67 -13.31
C GLU A 122 1.33 8.34 -13.20
N ILE A 123 1.30 9.63 -12.84
CA ILE A 123 0.09 10.44 -12.89
C ILE A 123 -0.22 10.75 -14.36
N SER A 124 -1.43 10.41 -14.81
CA SER A 124 -1.92 10.75 -16.15
C SER A 124 -2.43 12.18 -16.16
N GLY A 125 -1.88 12.99 -17.08
CA GLY A 125 -2.20 14.42 -17.23
C GLY A 125 -3.33 14.70 -18.20
#